data_AF-A0A2V5QZR0-F1
#
_entry.id   AF-A0A2V5QZR0-F1
#
_cell.length_a   1.000
_cell.length_b   1.000
_cell.length_c   1.000
_cell.angle_alpha   90.00
_cell.angle_beta   90.00
_cell.angle_gamma   90.00
#
_symmetry.space_group_name_H-M   'P 1'
#
loop_
_entity.id
_entity.type
_entity.pdbx_description
1 polymer ?
#
loop_
_entity_poly.entity_id
_entity_poly.type
_entity_poly.pdbx_seq_one_letter_code
_entity_poly.pdbx_strand_id
1 'polypeptide(L)'
;MGSGSLFAAFGAAPGFLLGLLYLVASAYVYISLINQISARTSAPASATRTFGLPEAILAALLILFLLLTISSSVSRPSIDFSARNLLANFLLMVFVVLVIVTFLQLRGFDVGSLGGFFRISFIRALSTGAILLFFAYPLILLCDLITQRLFGGGSSKQNIVEFFSESRTIEQRMLIIVFAVAIAPVVEEFLFRFFLYGVFKRYFGRLLGVTFSALLFAAAHAHFPSFVPLFVLGSCFAIAYEWSGSILVAMTMHSLFNSLTLTALAFPEIFSP
;
A
#
# COMPACT_ATOMS: atom_id res chain seq x y z
N MET A 1 -44.85 -28.66 -0.86
CA MET A 1 -45.27 -27.28 -1.20
C MET A 1 -45.44 -26.51 0.09
N GLY A 2 -44.83 -25.32 0.18
CA GLY A 2 -44.91 -24.36 1.30
C GLY A 2 -44.05 -24.78 2.51
N SER A 3 -43.13 -23.99 3.05
CA SER A 3 -42.81 -22.58 2.87
C SER A 3 -41.39 -22.35 3.40
N GLY A 4 -40.39 -22.50 2.52
CA GLY A 4 -39.03 -21.99 2.77
C GLY A 4 -39.10 -20.47 2.77
N SER A 5 -38.84 -19.89 3.92
CA SER A 5 -39.19 -18.54 4.32
C SER A 5 -38.67 -17.44 3.37
N LEU A 6 -39.59 -16.61 2.87
CA LEU A 6 -39.29 -15.24 2.40
C LEU A 6 -38.41 -14.50 3.43
N PHE A 7 -38.58 -14.77 4.72
CA PHE A 7 -37.78 -14.22 5.81
C PHE A 7 -36.31 -14.68 5.86
N ALA A 8 -35.94 -15.85 5.33
CA ALA A 8 -34.52 -16.23 5.21
C ALA A 8 -33.81 -15.43 4.10
N ALA A 9 -34.52 -15.02 3.05
CA ALA A 9 -33.99 -14.12 2.04
C ALA A 9 -33.85 -12.67 2.58
N PHE A 10 -34.78 -12.22 3.44
CA PHE A 10 -34.75 -10.88 4.05
C PHE A 10 -33.76 -10.71 5.21
N GLY A 11 -33.21 -11.77 5.80
CA GLY A 11 -32.15 -11.66 6.81
C GLY A 11 -30.77 -11.33 6.22
N ALA A 12 -30.48 -11.85 5.02
CA ALA A 12 -29.23 -11.61 4.29
C ALA A 12 -29.32 -10.42 3.30
N ALA A 13 -30.51 -10.12 2.76
CA ALA A 13 -30.70 -9.09 1.75
C ALA A 13 -30.33 -7.65 2.19
N PRO A 14 -30.62 -7.19 3.43
CA PRO A 14 -30.21 -5.87 3.89
C PRO A 14 -28.69 -5.74 3.99
N GLY A 15 -28.01 -6.76 4.52
CA GLY A 15 -26.54 -6.79 4.63
C GLY A 15 -25.87 -6.84 3.27
N PHE A 16 -26.40 -7.64 2.34
CA PHE A 16 -25.91 -7.70 0.96
C PHE A 16 -26.11 -6.37 0.22
N LEU A 17 -27.30 -5.77 0.33
CA LEU A 17 -27.60 -4.49 -0.31
C LEU A 17 -26.70 -3.37 0.25
N LEU A 18 -26.51 -3.31 1.57
CA LEU A 18 -25.59 -2.35 2.19
C LEU A 18 -24.14 -2.56 1.73
N GLY A 19 -23.69 -3.82 1.63
CA GLY A 19 -22.37 -4.14 1.10
C GLY A 19 -22.20 -3.72 -0.37
N LEU A 20 -23.21 -3.93 -1.21
CA LEU A 20 -23.22 -3.50 -2.60
C LEU A 20 -23.20 -1.98 -2.73
N LEU A 21 -24.04 -1.28 -1.95
CA LEU A 21 -24.07 0.18 -1.91
C LEU A 21 -22.72 0.75 -1.46
N TYR A 22 -22.09 0.11 -0.46
CA TYR A 22 -20.76 0.50 0.00
C TYR A 22 -19.70 0.31 -1.09
N LEU A 23 -19.70 -0.82 -1.79
CA LEU A 23 -18.81 -1.07 -2.92
C LEU A 23 -18.99 -0.05 -4.05
N VAL A 24 -20.24 0.30 -4.40
CA VAL A 24 -20.54 1.32 -5.41
C VAL A 24 -20.05 2.69 -4.95
N ALA A 25 -20.30 3.07 -3.69
CA ALA A 25 -19.80 4.32 -3.12
C ALA A 25 -18.26 4.38 -3.14
N SER A 26 -17.58 3.28 -2.79
CA SER A 26 -16.13 3.14 -2.87
C SER A 26 -15.59 3.36 -4.28
N ALA A 27 -16.18 2.70 -5.28
CA ALA A 27 -15.79 2.89 -6.68
C ALA A 27 -16.02 4.35 -7.12
N TYR A 28 -17.16 4.94 -6.76
CA TYR A 28 -17.47 6.34 -7.06
C TYR A 28 -16.45 7.31 -6.45
N VAL A 29 -16.05 7.13 -5.19
CA VAL A 29 -15.03 7.96 -4.53
C VAL A 29 -13.72 7.92 -5.32
N TYR A 30 -13.17 6.73 -5.59
CA TYR A 30 -11.89 6.61 -6.30
C TYR A 30 -11.95 7.09 -7.77
N ILE A 31 -13.05 6.84 -8.47
CA ILE A 31 -13.28 7.38 -9.82
C ILE A 31 -13.34 8.92 -9.78
N SER A 32 -14.03 9.50 -8.78
CA SER A 32 -14.08 10.95 -8.58
C SER A 32 -12.70 11.54 -8.33
N LEU A 33 -11.86 10.88 -7.51
CA LEU A 33 -10.47 11.31 -7.29
C LEU A 33 -9.66 11.27 -8.59
N ILE A 34 -9.78 10.20 -9.39
CA ILE A 34 -9.10 10.07 -10.68
C ILE A 34 -9.54 11.17 -11.65
N ASN A 35 -10.83 11.49 -11.70
CA ASN A 35 -11.37 12.55 -12.54
C ASN A 35 -10.86 13.93 -12.08
N GLN A 36 -10.84 14.19 -10.77
CA GLN A 36 -10.26 15.42 -10.21
C GLN A 36 -8.77 15.54 -10.51
N ILE A 37 -8.01 14.44 -10.41
CA ILE A 37 -6.60 14.39 -10.79
C ILE A 37 -6.43 14.69 -12.28
N SER A 38 -7.25 14.08 -13.15
CA SER A 38 -7.17 14.26 -14.60
C SER A 38 -7.54 15.69 -15.04
N ALA A 39 -8.51 16.31 -14.35
CA ALA A 39 -8.94 17.68 -14.62
C ALA A 39 -7.91 18.75 -14.20
N ARG A 40 -6.92 18.41 -13.35
CA ARG A 40 -5.84 19.33 -12.99
C ARG A 40 -4.95 19.54 -14.22
N THR A 41 -5.12 20.69 -14.88
CA THR A 41 -4.18 21.22 -15.88
C THR A 41 -2.78 21.20 -15.28
N SER A 42 -1.82 20.64 -16.01
CA SER A 42 -0.41 20.78 -15.68
C SER A 42 -0.12 22.27 -15.54
N ALA A 43 0.08 22.76 -14.32
CA ALA A 43 0.51 24.14 -14.11
C ALA A 43 1.75 24.38 -14.99
N PRO A 44 1.90 25.56 -15.62
CA PRO A 44 3.13 25.89 -16.32
C PRO A 44 4.30 25.60 -15.38
N ALA A 45 5.30 24.88 -15.88
CA ALA A 45 6.41 24.36 -15.09
C ALA A 45 6.96 25.49 -14.22
N SER A 46 6.66 25.47 -12.91
CA SER A 46 7.30 26.39 -11.99
C SER A 46 8.79 26.06 -11.99
N ALA A 47 9.62 27.04 -11.63
CA ALA A 47 11.07 26.93 -11.59
C ALA A 47 11.62 25.87 -10.60
N THR A 48 10.79 24.96 -10.09
CA THR A 48 11.20 23.81 -9.30
C THR A 48 11.78 22.73 -10.21
N ARG A 49 12.98 22.25 -9.88
CA ARG A 49 13.60 21.11 -10.57
C ARG A 49 12.66 19.90 -10.56
N THR A 50 12.49 19.26 -11.71
CA THR A 50 11.77 18.00 -11.87
C THR A 50 12.75 16.85 -11.99
N PHE A 51 12.32 15.63 -11.69
CA PHE A 51 13.11 14.43 -11.99
C PHE A 51 13.52 14.38 -13.47
N GLY A 52 14.77 13.97 -13.70
CA GLY A 52 15.38 13.81 -15.01
C GLY A 52 16.12 12.48 -15.13
N LEU A 53 17.04 12.42 -16.08
CA LEU A 53 17.73 11.17 -16.43
C LEU A 53 18.50 10.52 -15.26
N PRO A 54 19.23 11.27 -14.40
CA PRO A 54 19.91 10.66 -13.26
C PRO A 54 18.96 9.96 -12.28
N GLU A 55 17.80 10.58 -12.02
CA GLU A 55 16.79 10.01 -11.15
C GLU A 55 16.12 8.78 -11.81
N ALA A 56 15.96 8.79 -13.14
CA ALA A 56 15.48 7.63 -13.89
C ALA A 56 16.46 6.45 -13.87
N ILE A 57 17.77 6.70 -13.96
CA ILE A 57 18.81 5.67 -13.83
C ILE A 57 18.77 5.07 -12.42
N LEU A 58 18.70 5.91 -11.38
CA LEU A 58 18.60 5.43 -10.00
C LEU A 58 17.32 4.62 -9.78
N ALA A 59 16.19 5.03 -10.36
CA ALA A 59 14.95 4.26 -10.32
C ALA A 59 15.09 2.91 -11.04
N ALA A 60 15.75 2.85 -12.20
CA ALA A 60 16.01 1.59 -12.91
C ALA A 60 16.90 0.64 -12.08
N LEU A 61 17.93 1.16 -11.41
CA LEU A 61 18.77 0.38 -10.50
C LEU A 61 17.98 -0.14 -9.30
N LEU A 62 17.11 0.70 -8.71
CA LEU A 62 16.21 0.29 -7.63
C LEU A 62 15.24 -0.81 -8.08
N ILE A 63 14.64 -0.68 -9.27
CA ILE A 63 13.74 -1.69 -9.83
C ILE A 63 14.50 -3.01 -10.05
N LEU A 64 15.70 -2.96 -10.64
CA LEU A 64 16.53 -4.14 -10.81
C LEU A 64 16.84 -4.82 -9.46
N PHE A 65 17.22 -4.03 -8.46
CA PHE A 65 17.44 -4.52 -7.10
C PHE A 65 16.19 -5.22 -6.53
N LEU A 66 15.02 -4.57 -6.62
CA LEU A 66 13.75 -5.15 -6.15
C LEU A 66 13.42 -6.46 -6.88
N LEU A 67 13.58 -6.51 -8.21
CA LEU A 67 13.32 -7.72 -9.00
C LEU A 67 14.26 -8.87 -8.63
N LEU A 68 15.54 -8.58 -8.35
CA LEU A 68 16.50 -9.57 -7.86
C LEU A 68 16.11 -10.07 -6.45
N THR A 69 15.67 -9.19 -5.56
CA THR A 69 15.17 -9.57 -4.23
C THR A 69 13.94 -10.46 -4.33
N ILE A 70 12.96 -10.09 -5.17
CA ILE A 70 11.74 -10.89 -5.41
C ILE A 70 12.11 -12.27 -5.97
N SER A 71 12.98 -12.33 -6.99
CA SER A 71 13.45 -13.58 -7.58
C SER A 71 14.14 -14.48 -6.55
N SER A 72 14.97 -13.89 -5.68
CA SER A 72 15.64 -14.62 -4.60
C SER A 72 14.66 -15.18 -3.56
N SER A 73 13.61 -14.41 -3.23
CA SER A 73 12.57 -14.80 -2.27
C SER A 73 11.71 -15.95 -2.81
N VAL A 74 11.36 -15.91 -4.09
CA VAL A 74 10.58 -16.99 -4.74
C VAL A 74 11.43 -18.25 -4.90
N SER A 75 12.72 -18.11 -5.22
CA SER A 75 13.62 -19.25 -5.46
C SER A 75 14.06 -19.97 -4.18
N ARG A 76 13.98 -19.31 -3.02
CA ARG A 76 14.37 -19.86 -1.72
C ARG A 76 13.24 -19.65 -0.70
N PRO A 77 12.16 -20.44 -0.76
CA PRO A 77 11.00 -20.27 0.12
C PRO A 77 11.32 -20.44 1.62
N SER A 78 12.44 -21.11 1.93
CA SER A 78 12.85 -21.46 3.29
C SER A 78 13.92 -20.52 3.87
N ILE A 79 13.90 -19.23 3.55
CA ILE A 79 14.72 -18.26 4.31
C ILE A 79 14.28 -18.38 5.76
N ASP A 80 15.19 -18.84 6.62
CA ASP A 80 14.98 -18.93 8.05
C ASP A 80 14.45 -17.58 8.55
N PHE A 81 13.20 -17.55 8.99
CA PHE A 81 12.46 -16.35 9.40
C PHE A 81 12.96 -15.87 10.77
N SER A 82 14.27 -15.64 10.85
CA SER A 82 14.95 -15.17 12.05
C SER A 82 14.83 -13.65 12.17
N ALA A 83 14.73 -13.16 13.42
CA ALA A 83 14.75 -11.73 13.71
C ALA A 83 15.98 -11.01 13.10
N ARG A 84 17.09 -11.73 12.94
CA ARG A 84 18.31 -11.22 12.29
C ARG A 84 18.08 -10.91 10.80
N ASN A 85 17.43 -11.80 10.06
CA ASN A 85 17.15 -11.60 8.64
C ASN A 85 16.14 -10.47 8.42
N LEU A 86 15.12 -10.39 9.28
CA LEU A 86 14.20 -9.25 9.30
C LEU A 86 14.91 -7.93 9.53
N LEU A 87 15.76 -7.86 10.56
CA LEU A 87 16.53 -6.67 10.89
C LEU A 87 17.47 -6.30 9.72
N ALA A 88 18.13 -7.27 9.10
CA ALA A 88 19.02 -7.04 7.97
C ALA A 88 18.27 -6.48 6.75
N ASN A 89 17.13 -7.08 6.38
CA ASN A 89 16.28 -6.58 5.30
C ASN A 89 15.78 -5.17 5.59
N PHE A 90 15.38 -4.90 6.83
CA PHE A 90 14.99 -3.57 7.24
C PHE A 90 16.12 -2.53 7.10
N LEU A 91 17.29 -2.81 7.69
CA LEU A 91 18.43 -1.91 7.63
C LEU A 91 18.85 -1.63 6.19
N LEU A 92 18.76 -2.64 5.32
CA LEU A 92 19.00 -2.49 3.88
C LEU A 92 17.99 -1.53 3.24
N MET A 93 16.69 -1.66 3.54
CA MET A 93 15.67 -0.77 2.98
C MET A 93 15.81 0.67 3.48
N VAL A 94 16.16 0.87 4.76
CA VAL A 94 16.49 2.21 5.29
C VAL A 94 17.72 2.77 4.61
N PHE A 95 18.77 1.97 4.43
CA PHE A 95 19.97 2.38 3.73
C PHE A 95 19.66 2.82 2.29
N VAL A 96 18.83 2.07 1.56
CA VAL A 96 18.37 2.46 0.22
C VAL A 96 17.63 3.80 0.23
N VAL A 97 16.73 4.02 1.19
CA VAL A 97 16.05 5.32 1.36
C VAL A 97 17.06 6.44 1.61
N LEU A 98 18.03 6.23 2.51
CA LEU A 98 19.06 7.23 2.81
C LEU A 98 19.93 7.55 1.58
N VAL A 99 20.28 6.55 0.77
CA VAL A 99 20.99 6.75 -0.50
C VAL A 99 20.17 7.62 -1.45
N ILE A 100 18.88 7.34 -1.61
CA ILE A 100 17.99 8.12 -2.48
C ILE A 100 17.84 9.55 -1.96
N VAL A 101 17.58 9.74 -0.66
CA VAL A 101 17.47 11.07 -0.04
C VAL A 101 18.76 11.86 -0.24
N THR A 102 19.91 11.26 0.07
CA THR A 102 21.22 11.91 -0.07
C THR A 102 21.49 12.28 -1.52
N PHE A 103 21.23 11.35 -2.46
CA PHE A 103 21.37 11.61 -3.89
C PHE A 103 20.50 12.80 -4.34
N LEU A 104 19.22 12.83 -3.95
CA LEU A 104 18.29 13.91 -4.31
C LEU A 104 18.73 15.25 -3.71
N GLN A 105 19.19 15.26 -2.46
CA GLN A 105 19.71 16.47 -1.81
C GLN A 105 20.98 16.99 -2.49
N LEU A 106 21.92 16.11 -2.86
CA LEU A 106 23.11 16.47 -3.64
C LEU A 106 22.76 17.03 -5.02
N ARG A 107 21.62 16.59 -5.58
CA ARG A 107 21.04 17.11 -6.82
C ARG A 107 20.25 18.41 -6.63
N GLY A 108 20.15 18.91 -5.40
CA GLY A 108 19.48 20.17 -5.05
C GLY A 108 17.94 20.07 -4.99
N PHE A 109 17.38 18.86 -4.82
CA PHE A 109 15.96 18.71 -4.55
C PHE A 109 15.67 18.94 -3.06
N ASP A 110 14.61 19.71 -2.78
CA ASP A 110 14.00 19.73 -1.46
C ASP A 110 13.00 18.58 -1.35
N VAL A 111 13.44 17.49 -0.73
CA VAL A 111 12.64 16.26 -0.52
C VAL A 111 11.38 16.55 0.30
N GLY A 112 11.46 17.51 1.24
CA GLY A 112 10.35 17.87 2.13
C GLY A 112 9.18 18.47 1.37
N SER A 113 9.45 19.46 0.51
CA SER A 113 8.43 20.07 -0.34
C SER A 113 7.98 19.16 -1.48
N LEU A 114 8.91 18.42 -2.11
CA LEU A 114 8.59 17.51 -3.21
C LEU A 114 7.69 16.35 -2.74
N GLY A 115 7.92 15.81 -1.55
CA GLY A 115 7.06 14.78 -0.94
C GLY A 115 5.78 15.33 -0.32
N GLY A 116 5.68 16.65 -0.16
CA GLY A 116 4.54 17.30 0.49
C GLY A 116 4.40 16.93 1.96
N PHE A 117 5.51 16.68 2.65
CA PHE A 117 5.53 16.31 4.08
C PHE A 117 4.87 17.36 4.97
N PHE A 118 4.98 18.64 4.59
CA PHE A 118 4.42 19.76 5.33
C PHE A 118 3.21 20.42 4.65
N ARG A 119 2.66 19.78 3.61
CA ARG A 119 1.55 20.35 2.82
C ARG A 119 0.23 20.38 3.61
N ILE A 120 0.03 19.41 4.49
CA ILE A 120 -1.13 19.29 5.37
C ILE A 120 -0.66 18.88 6.77
N SER A 121 -1.43 19.21 7.80
CA SER A 121 -1.11 18.78 9.16
C SER A 121 -1.27 17.26 9.30
N PHE A 122 -0.50 16.67 10.23
CA PHE A 122 -0.56 15.23 10.49
C PHE A 122 -1.97 14.74 10.82
N ILE A 123 -2.73 15.47 11.66
CA ILE A 123 -4.11 15.11 12.00
C ILE A 123 -4.99 15.08 10.74
N ARG A 124 -4.86 16.08 9.86
CA ARG A 124 -5.63 16.12 8.60
C ARG A 124 -5.21 14.99 7.66
N ALA A 125 -3.91 14.66 7.61
CA ALA A 125 -3.41 13.53 6.85
C ALA A 125 -4.02 12.22 7.36
N LEU A 126 -3.99 11.99 8.67
CA LEU A 126 -4.55 10.82 9.33
C LEU A 126 -6.06 10.70 9.10
N SER A 127 -6.83 11.77 9.27
CA SER A 127 -8.27 11.77 9.03
C SER A 127 -8.60 11.50 7.56
N THR A 128 -7.88 12.14 6.64
CA THR A 128 -8.04 11.92 5.20
C THR A 128 -7.69 10.47 4.84
N GLY A 129 -6.59 9.96 5.38
CA GLY A 129 -6.16 8.59 5.18
C GLY A 129 -7.17 7.57 5.71
N ALA A 130 -7.72 7.78 6.91
CA ALA A 130 -8.77 6.93 7.46
C ALA A 130 -10.02 6.89 6.59
N ILE A 131 -10.50 8.04 6.10
CA ILE A 131 -11.67 8.12 5.22
C ILE A 131 -11.40 7.42 3.88
N LEU A 132 -10.25 7.67 3.26
CA LEU A 132 -9.91 7.03 1.99
C LEU A 132 -9.71 5.52 2.16
N LEU A 133 -9.10 5.08 3.27
CA LEU A 133 -8.93 3.67 3.56
C LEU A 133 -10.26 2.96 3.78
N PHE A 134 -11.20 3.60 4.48
CA PHE A 134 -12.57 3.11 4.62
C PHE A 134 -13.14 2.79 3.22
N PHE A 135 -13.18 3.77 2.31
CA PHE A 135 -13.65 3.53 0.95
C PHE A 135 -12.76 2.60 0.11
N ALA A 136 -11.48 2.38 0.45
CA ALA A 136 -10.65 1.39 -0.23
C ALA A 136 -11.03 -0.05 0.14
N TYR A 137 -11.52 -0.27 1.36
CA TYR A 137 -11.70 -1.60 1.95
C TYR A 137 -12.61 -2.53 1.12
N PRO A 138 -13.80 -2.10 0.64
CA PRO A 138 -14.65 -2.95 -0.21
C PRO A 138 -13.99 -3.36 -1.53
N LEU A 139 -13.16 -2.48 -2.13
CA LEU A 139 -12.45 -2.77 -3.37
C LEU A 139 -11.40 -3.86 -3.14
N ILE A 140 -10.66 -3.76 -2.03
CA ILE A 140 -9.65 -4.75 -1.63
C ILE A 140 -10.31 -6.10 -1.33
N LEU A 141 -11.39 -6.10 -0.54
CA LEU A 141 -12.13 -7.32 -0.21
C LEU A 141 -12.71 -8.00 -1.44
N LEU A 142 -13.29 -7.24 -2.38
CA LEU A 142 -13.80 -7.81 -3.63
C LEU A 142 -12.69 -8.51 -4.40
N CYS A 143 -11.52 -7.87 -4.53
CA CYS A 143 -10.38 -8.45 -5.24
C CYS A 143 -9.79 -9.67 -4.52
N ASP A 144 -9.74 -9.65 -3.19
CA ASP A 144 -9.33 -10.81 -2.39
C ASP A 144 -10.31 -11.99 -2.59
N LEU A 145 -11.62 -11.75 -2.52
CA LEU A 145 -12.67 -12.76 -2.77
C LEU A 145 -12.58 -13.34 -4.19
N ILE A 146 -12.37 -12.51 -5.21
CA ILE A 146 -12.19 -12.96 -6.59
C ILE A 146 -10.94 -13.83 -6.70
N THR A 147 -9.83 -13.39 -6.11
CA THR A 147 -8.55 -14.11 -6.17
C THR A 147 -8.66 -15.47 -5.50
N GLN A 148 -9.27 -15.55 -4.31
CA GLN A 148 -9.49 -16.83 -3.59
C GLN A 148 -10.37 -17.80 -4.38
N ARG A 149 -11.41 -17.29 -5.06
CA ARG A 149 -12.29 -18.13 -5.91
C ARG A 149 -11.59 -18.66 -7.17
N LEU A 150 -10.70 -17.87 -7.76
CA LEU A 150 -10.01 -18.24 -9.01
C LEU A 150 -8.80 -19.13 -8.78
N PHE A 151 -8.03 -18.88 -7.72
CA PHE A 151 -6.72 -19.52 -7.50
C PHE A 151 -6.68 -20.47 -6.30
N GLY A 152 -7.80 -20.65 -5.58
CA GLY A 152 -7.89 -21.54 -4.42
C GLY A 152 -7.54 -20.85 -3.10
N GLY A 153 -8.12 -21.35 -2.00
CA GLY A 153 -8.11 -20.75 -0.65
C GLY A 153 -6.78 -20.80 0.09
N GLY A 154 -5.70 -20.33 -0.54
CA GLY A 154 -4.51 -19.89 0.20
C GLY A 154 -4.88 -18.63 0.98
N SER A 155 -4.61 -18.64 2.29
CA SER A 155 -4.83 -17.45 3.10
C SER A 155 -4.02 -16.29 2.51
N SER A 156 -4.63 -15.12 2.25
CA SER A 156 -3.92 -13.90 1.82
C SER A 156 -3.01 -13.29 2.91
N LYS A 157 -2.73 -14.07 3.96
CA LYS A 157 -1.91 -13.73 5.11
C LYS A 157 -0.48 -13.49 4.62
N GLN A 158 -0.04 -12.25 4.73
CA GLN A 158 1.29 -11.80 4.33
C GLN A 158 2.36 -12.34 5.28
N ASN A 159 3.65 -12.22 4.89
CA ASN A 159 4.80 -12.57 5.73
C ASN A 159 4.69 -12.05 7.17
N ILE A 160 4.21 -10.81 7.37
CA ILE A 160 4.01 -10.19 8.70
C ILE A 160 2.99 -10.94 9.57
N VAL A 161 1.97 -11.55 8.96
CA VAL A 161 0.98 -12.36 9.67
C VAL A 161 1.60 -13.67 10.15
N GLU A 162 2.44 -14.29 9.34
CA GLU A 162 3.18 -15.50 9.71
C GLU A 162 4.15 -15.20 10.87
N PHE A 163 4.96 -14.13 10.76
CA PHE A 163 5.83 -13.66 11.84
C PHE A 163 5.07 -13.38 13.14
N PHE A 164 3.94 -12.71 13.06
CA PHE A 164 3.13 -12.42 14.24
C PHE A 164 2.54 -13.70 14.83
N SER A 165 2.12 -14.66 14.00
CA SER A 165 1.56 -15.94 14.45
C SER A 165 2.61 -16.84 15.09
N GLU A 166 3.84 -16.87 14.55
CA GLU A 166 4.96 -17.69 15.03
C GLU A 166 5.71 -17.10 16.24
N SER A 167 5.57 -15.80 16.48
CA SER A 167 6.26 -15.13 17.58
C SER A 167 5.87 -15.71 18.96
N ARG A 168 6.88 -15.99 19.78
CA ARG A 168 6.70 -16.71 21.06
C ARG A 168 6.66 -15.78 22.27
N THR A 169 7.10 -14.54 22.14
CA THR A 169 7.16 -13.56 23.23
C THR A 169 6.41 -12.27 22.91
N ILE A 170 5.94 -11.57 23.96
CA ILE A 170 5.27 -10.28 23.82
C ILE A 170 6.22 -9.21 23.23
N GLU A 171 7.50 -9.27 23.57
CA GLU A 171 8.53 -8.36 23.05
C GLU A 171 8.68 -8.50 21.53
N GLN A 172 8.73 -9.73 21.02
CA GLN A 172 8.78 -10.00 19.58
C GLN A 172 7.53 -9.46 18.87
N ARG A 173 6.34 -9.67 19.44
CA ARG A 173 5.07 -9.15 18.91
C ARG A 173 5.05 -7.63 18.85
N MET A 174 5.49 -6.96 19.92
CA MET A 174 5.57 -5.50 19.97
C MET A 174 6.55 -4.95 18.93
N LEU A 175 7.71 -5.59 18.73
CA LEU A 175 8.67 -5.21 17.70
C LEU A 175 8.08 -5.36 16.28
N ILE A 176 7.39 -6.46 16.01
CA ILE A 176 6.71 -6.69 14.71
C ILE A 176 5.65 -5.62 14.48
N ILE A 177 4.83 -5.29 15.50
CA ILE A 177 3.79 -4.26 15.39
C ILE A 177 4.41 -2.90 15.09
N VAL A 178 5.40 -2.45 15.88
CA VAL A 178 6.05 -1.15 15.66
C VAL A 178 6.66 -1.08 14.26
N PHE A 179 7.30 -2.18 13.84
CA PHE A 179 7.88 -2.27 12.51
C PHE A 179 6.83 -2.15 11.41
N ALA A 180 5.81 -3.01 11.42
CA ALA A 180 4.80 -3.10 10.39
C ALA A 180 3.86 -1.89 10.35
N VAL A 181 3.59 -1.24 11.49
CA VAL A 181 2.64 -0.13 11.58
C VAL A 181 3.29 1.24 11.42
N ALA A 182 4.50 1.44 11.95
CA ALA A 182 5.14 2.75 11.93
C ALA A 182 6.25 2.83 10.88
N ILE A 183 7.16 1.87 10.88
CA ILE A 183 8.44 2.00 10.16
C ILE A 183 8.29 1.59 8.69
N ALA A 184 7.75 0.40 8.43
CA ALA A 184 7.59 -0.12 7.08
C ALA A 184 6.75 0.81 6.19
N PRO A 185 5.61 1.35 6.63
CA PRO A 185 4.84 2.31 5.83
C PRO A 185 5.65 3.56 5.43
N VAL A 186 6.47 4.10 6.32
CA VAL A 186 7.30 5.27 6.00
C VAL A 186 8.31 4.95 4.91
N VAL A 187 9.02 3.84 5.04
CA VAL A 187 10.04 3.40 4.08
C VAL A 187 9.41 3.04 2.74
N GLU A 188 8.35 2.24 2.75
CA GLU A 188 7.70 1.77 1.52
C GLU A 188 7.01 2.90 0.77
N GLU A 189 6.27 3.78 1.45
CA GLU A 189 5.66 4.93 0.77
C GLU A 189 6.71 5.88 0.21
N PHE A 190 7.86 6.04 0.87
CA PHE A 190 8.96 6.83 0.32
C PHE A 190 9.50 6.22 -0.99
N LEU A 191 9.73 4.90 -1.03
CA LEU A 191 10.26 4.22 -2.21
C LEU A 191 9.24 4.19 -3.35
N PHE A 192 8.02 3.73 -3.07
CA PHE A 192 7.01 3.48 -4.10
C PHE A 192 6.25 4.74 -4.51
N ARG A 193 5.86 5.61 -3.56
CA ARG A 193 4.94 6.74 -3.83
C ARG A 193 5.68 8.05 -4.02
N PHE A 194 6.72 8.32 -3.25
CA PHE A 194 7.53 9.50 -3.50
C PHE A 194 8.47 9.28 -4.69
N PHE A 195 9.37 8.29 -4.62
CA PHE A 195 10.44 8.17 -5.61
C PHE A 195 10.00 7.49 -6.92
N LEU A 196 9.63 6.20 -6.89
CA LEU A 196 9.31 5.43 -8.10
C LEU A 196 8.09 6.00 -8.85
N TYR A 197 6.99 6.25 -8.15
CA TYR A 197 5.82 6.90 -8.75
C TYR A 197 6.15 8.27 -9.33
N GLY A 198 6.92 9.10 -8.62
CA GLY A 198 7.30 10.42 -9.12
C GLY A 198 8.12 10.34 -10.41
N VAL A 199 9.04 9.38 -10.52
CA VAL A 199 9.79 9.11 -11.76
C VAL A 199 8.85 8.60 -12.86
N PHE A 200 8.02 7.59 -12.59
CA PHE A 200 7.10 7.07 -13.62
C PHE A 200 6.10 8.12 -14.09
N LYS A 201 5.55 8.93 -13.19
CA LYS A 201 4.66 10.05 -13.51
C LYS A 201 5.32 11.03 -14.47
N ARG A 202 6.61 11.32 -14.28
CA ARG A 202 7.36 12.25 -15.13
C ARG A 202 7.50 11.74 -16.57
N TYR A 203 7.73 10.44 -16.76
CA TYR A 203 8.02 9.85 -18.08
C TYR A 203 6.81 9.24 -18.78
N PHE A 204 5.86 8.69 -18.03
CA PHE A 204 4.72 7.93 -18.55
C PHE A 204 3.36 8.55 -18.22
N GLY A 205 3.34 9.64 -17.44
CA GLY A 205 2.11 10.29 -16.97
C GLY A 205 1.51 9.64 -15.73
N ARG A 206 0.46 10.29 -15.19
CA ARG A 206 -0.11 9.95 -13.88
C ARG A 206 -0.68 8.53 -13.83
N LEU A 207 -1.44 8.13 -14.84
CA LEU A 207 -2.13 6.83 -14.87
C LEU A 207 -1.13 5.66 -14.89
N LEU A 208 -0.18 5.67 -15.82
CA LEU A 208 0.86 4.64 -15.89
C LEU A 208 1.79 4.68 -14.68
N GLY A 209 2.03 5.87 -14.12
CA GLY A 209 2.75 6.00 -12.85
C GLY A 209 2.08 5.25 -11.71
N VAL A 210 0.77 5.44 -11.54
CA VAL A 210 -0.01 4.71 -10.51
C VAL A 210 0.10 3.21 -10.74
N THR A 211 -0.13 2.76 -11.97
CA THR A 211 -0.11 1.34 -12.32
C THR A 211 1.26 0.69 -12.05
N PHE A 212 2.36 1.27 -12.55
CA PHE A 212 3.69 0.67 -12.37
C PHE A 212 4.18 0.71 -10.92
N SER A 213 3.89 1.80 -10.19
CA SER A 213 4.22 1.88 -8.77
C SER A 213 3.45 0.82 -7.97
N ALA A 214 2.14 0.67 -8.20
CA ALA A 214 1.32 -0.31 -7.52
C ALA A 214 1.68 -1.76 -7.87
N LEU A 215 2.06 -2.04 -9.13
CA LEU A 215 2.54 -3.35 -9.55
C LEU A 215 3.84 -3.74 -8.84
N LEU A 216 4.82 -2.83 -8.77
CA LEU A 216 6.07 -3.08 -8.07
C LEU A 216 5.85 -3.26 -6.56
N PHE A 217 4.96 -2.47 -5.97
CA PHE A 217 4.57 -2.62 -4.56
C PHE A 217 3.98 -4.01 -4.29
N ALA A 218 3.01 -4.46 -5.09
CA ALA A 218 2.41 -5.79 -4.95
C ALA A 218 3.43 -6.92 -5.17
N ALA A 219 4.29 -6.77 -6.19
CA ALA A 219 5.32 -7.75 -6.50
C ALA A 219 6.38 -7.89 -5.40
N ALA A 220 6.75 -6.78 -4.74
CA ALA A 220 7.74 -6.75 -3.67
C ALA A 220 7.35 -7.61 -2.46
N HIS A 221 6.07 -7.92 -2.29
CA HIS A 221 5.60 -8.81 -1.23
C HIS A 221 5.83 -10.30 -1.53
N ALA A 222 6.20 -10.65 -2.78
CA ALA A 222 6.53 -12.00 -3.22
C ALA A 222 5.50 -13.08 -2.82
N HIS A 223 4.23 -12.70 -2.68
CA HIS A 223 3.15 -13.58 -2.24
C HIS A 223 1.99 -13.52 -3.23
N PHE A 224 1.82 -14.59 -4.00
CA PHE A 224 0.88 -14.64 -5.12
C PHE A 224 -0.59 -14.45 -4.69
N PRO A 225 -1.11 -15.11 -3.63
CA PRO A 225 -2.52 -14.93 -3.23
C PRO A 225 -2.89 -13.49 -2.86
N SER A 226 -1.95 -12.70 -2.36
CA SER A 226 -2.21 -11.29 -2.00
C SER A 226 -1.86 -10.30 -3.11
N PHE A 227 -1.38 -10.75 -4.27
CA PHE A 227 -0.89 -9.84 -5.32
C PHE A 227 -1.96 -8.87 -5.82
N VAL A 228 -3.14 -9.37 -6.22
CA VAL A 228 -4.24 -8.55 -6.74
C VAL A 228 -4.79 -7.58 -5.69
N PRO A 229 -5.14 -8.00 -4.45
CA PRO A 229 -5.60 -7.05 -3.43
C PRO A 229 -4.52 -6.03 -3.06
N LEU A 230 -3.23 -6.40 -3.04
CA LEU A 230 -2.14 -5.44 -2.80
C LEU A 230 -1.92 -4.46 -3.97
N PHE A 231 -2.14 -4.89 -5.20
CA PHE A 231 -2.12 -4.01 -6.36
C PHE A 231 -3.22 -2.94 -6.25
N VAL A 232 -4.42 -3.33 -5.83
CA VAL A 232 -5.54 -2.39 -5.61
C VAL A 232 -5.26 -1.46 -4.44
N LEU A 233 -4.80 -1.99 -3.30
CA LEU A 233 -4.39 -1.19 -2.15
C LEU A 233 -3.30 -0.19 -2.54
N GLY A 234 -2.29 -0.66 -3.26
CA GLY A 234 -1.17 0.16 -3.68
C GLY A 234 -1.56 1.25 -4.68
N SER A 235 -2.53 0.97 -5.56
CA SER A 235 -3.14 1.96 -6.44
C SER A 235 -3.91 3.01 -5.64
N CYS A 236 -4.67 2.59 -4.63
CA CYS A 236 -5.40 3.49 -3.74
C CYS A 236 -4.45 4.45 -3.00
N PHE A 237 -3.30 3.97 -2.52
CA PHE A 237 -2.28 4.82 -1.90
C PHE A 237 -1.67 5.83 -2.88
N ALA A 238 -1.36 5.39 -4.11
CA ALA A 238 -0.82 6.28 -5.14
C ALA A 238 -1.82 7.36 -5.58
N ILE A 239 -3.10 7.00 -5.72
CA ILE A 239 -4.19 7.96 -6.01
C ILE A 239 -4.36 8.94 -4.85
N ALA A 240 -4.35 8.46 -3.60
CA ALA A 240 -4.46 9.32 -2.42
C ALA A 240 -3.28 10.31 -2.32
N TYR A 241 -2.06 9.85 -2.61
CA TYR A 241 -0.88 10.70 -2.67
C TYR A 241 -0.97 11.75 -3.78
N GLU A 242 -1.28 11.36 -5.02
CA GLU A 242 -1.37 12.29 -6.15
C GLU A 242 -2.50 13.31 -5.97
N TRP A 243 -3.63 12.87 -5.39
CA TRP A 243 -4.75 13.77 -5.13
C TRP A 243 -4.44 14.75 -4.00
N SER A 244 -3.94 14.28 -2.86
CA SER A 244 -3.66 15.13 -1.70
C SER A 244 -2.39 15.99 -1.86
N GLY A 245 -1.45 15.53 -2.68
CA GLY A 245 -0.11 16.09 -2.79
C GLY A 245 0.74 15.93 -1.54
N SER A 246 0.39 15.03 -0.62
CA SER A 246 1.11 14.78 0.63
C SER A 246 1.33 13.30 0.88
N ILE A 247 2.59 12.88 1.01
CA ILE A 247 2.94 11.49 1.28
C ILE A 247 2.41 11.00 2.64
N LEU A 248 2.15 11.91 3.59
CA LEU A 248 1.59 11.56 4.90
C LEU A 248 0.21 10.91 4.78
N VAL A 249 -0.59 11.23 3.75
CA VAL A 249 -1.89 10.58 3.53
C VAL A 249 -1.67 9.10 3.20
N ALA A 250 -0.76 8.78 2.27
CA ALA A 250 -0.45 7.41 1.92
C ALA A 250 0.19 6.65 3.10
N MET A 251 1.13 7.27 3.82
CA MET A 251 1.75 6.67 5.00
C MET A 251 0.72 6.32 6.08
N THR A 252 -0.19 7.24 6.40
CA THR A 252 -1.22 7.00 7.41
C THR A 252 -2.25 5.98 6.94
N MET A 253 -2.66 5.98 5.67
CA MET A 253 -3.50 4.92 5.09
C MET A 253 -2.85 3.54 5.25
N HIS A 254 -1.57 3.44 4.91
CA HIS A 254 -0.82 2.19 4.99
C HIS A 254 -0.64 1.74 6.45
N SER A 255 -0.22 2.63 7.35
CA SER A 255 -0.15 2.34 8.79
C SER A 255 -1.48 1.86 9.37
N LEU A 256 -2.60 2.49 9.01
CA LEU A 256 -3.93 2.08 9.45
C LEU A 256 -4.33 0.72 8.89
N PHE A 257 -4.05 0.44 7.61
CA PHE A 257 -4.32 -0.87 7.01
C PHE A 257 -3.53 -1.97 7.72
N ASN A 258 -2.24 -1.75 7.99
CA ASN A 258 -1.40 -2.73 8.70
C ASN A 258 -1.86 -2.91 10.14
N SER A 259 -2.27 -1.84 10.81
CA SER A 259 -2.83 -1.89 12.17
C SER A 259 -4.09 -2.74 12.21
N LEU A 260 -5.06 -2.47 11.34
CA LEU A 260 -6.31 -3.23 11.27
C LEU A 260 -6.07 -4.71 10.99
N THR A 261 -5.16 -5.02 10.06
CA THR A 261 -4.81 -6.40 9.71
C THR A 261 -4.17 -7.14 10.88
N LEU A 262 -3.22 -6.51 11.57
CA LEU A 262 -2.57 -7.09 12.75
C LEU A 262 -3.51 -7.25 13.93
N THR A 263 -4.40 -6.27 14.18
CA THR A 263 -5.42 -6.38 15.22
C THR A 263 -6.39 -7.53 14.93
N ALA A 264 -6.86 -7.65 13.68
CA ALA A 264 -7.73 -8.76 13.28
C ALA A 264 -7.06 -10.13 13.48
N LEU A 265 -5.75 -10.21 13.23
CA LEU A 265 -4.98 -11.43 13.45
C LEU A 265 -4.74 -11.71 14.93
N ALA A 266 -4.46 -10.69 15.74
CA ALA A 266 -4.18 -10.84 17.17
C ALA A 266 -5.41 -11.22 17.98
N PHE A 267 -6.60 -10.81 17.51
CA PHE A 267 -7.87 -11.03 18.20
C PHE A 267 -8.92 -11.62 17.25
N PRO A 268 -8.72 -12.84 16.73
CA PRO A 268 -9.60 -13.43 15.73
C PRO A 268 -11.04 -13.58 16.23
N GLU A 269 -11.24 -13.78 17.54
CA GLU A 269 -12.55 -13.92 18.18
C GLU A 269 -13.41 -12.64 18.13
N ILE A 270 -12.78 -11.47 17.98
CA ILE A 270 -13.51 -10.20 17.80
C ILE A 270 -14.14 -10.13 16.40
N PHE A 271 -13.54 -10.81 15.42
CA PHE A 271 -13.89 -10.69 14.00
C PHE A 271 -14.51 -11.96 13.40
N SER A 272 -14.52 -13.08 14.14
CA SER A 272 -15.09 -14.36 13.74
C SER A 272 -16.01 -14.88 14.85
N PRO A 273 -17.29 -14.45 14.91
CA PRO A 273 -18.29 -15.02 15.80
C PRO A 273 -18.74 -16.42 15.38
#